data_AF-X1V1U2-F1
#
_entry.id   AF-X1V1U2-F1
#
_cell.length_a   1.000
_cell.length_b   1.000
_cell.length_c   1.000
_cell.angle_alpha   90.00
_cell.angle_beta   90.00
_cell.angle_gamma   90.00
#
_symmetry.space_group_name_H-M   'P 1'
#
loop_
_entity.id
_entity.type
_entity.pdbx_description
1 polymer ?
#
loop_
_entity_poly.entity_id
_entity_poly.type
_entity_poly.pdbx_seq_one_letter_code
_entity_poly.pdbx_strand_id
1 'polypeptide(L)'
;GSRELIGQWISASFGFTVFFFYENVIGLPTLMAMWAFVIYSIWNAINDPLVGWLMEKIHMPWEKKGLKRFPWIIIGVVPWLISFLFIYLVPTDWYGSASV
;
A
#
# COMPACT_ATOMS: atom_id res chain seq x y z
N GLY A 1 14.91 16.71 -3.22
CA GLY A 1 15.57 16.75 -1.89
C GLY A 1 15.53 15.38 -1.23
N SER A 2 16.44 15.04 -0.32
CA SER A 2 16.65 13.67 0.20
C SER A 2 15.39 12.97 0.74
N ARG A 3 14.38 13.73 1.18
CA ARG A 3 13.08 13.21 1.66
C ARG A 3 12.21 12.63 0.55
N GLU A 4 12.22 13.24 -0.63
CA GLU A 4 11.48 12.75 -1.80
C GLU A 4 12.10 11.46 -2.33
N LEU A 5 13.44 11.37 -2.30
CA LEU A 5 14.16 10.16 -2.67
C LEU A 5 13.76 9.01 -1.75
N ILE A 6 13.80 9.19 -0.42
CA ILE A 6 13.43 8.12 0.53
C ILE A 6 11.99 7.64 0.29
N GLY A 7 11.05 8.56 0.04
CA GLY A 7 9.67 8.20 -0.30
C GLY A 7 9.58 7.37 -1.57
N GLN A 8 10.27 7.80 -2.63
CA GLN A 8 10.31 7.08 -3.91
C GLN A 8 10.93 5.68 -3.76
N TRP A 9 12.01 5.54 -3.00
CA TRP A 9 12.66 4.24 -2.77
C TRP A 9 11.75 3.24 -2.05
N ILE A 10 10.99 3.70 -1.04
CA ILE A 10 10.06 2.83 -0.30
C ILE A 10 8.91 2.39 -1.21
N SER A 11 8.28 3.33 -1.92
CA SER A 11 7.17 3.02 -2.83
C SER A 11 7.59 2.13 -3.99
N ALA A 12 8.78 2.37 -4.57
CA ALA A 12 9.31 1.54 -5.65
C ALA A 12 9.65 0.13 -5.19
N SER A 13 10.29 -0.02 -4.01
CA SER A 13 10.63 -1.33 -3.46
C SER A 13 9.39 -2.16 -3.15
N PHE A 14 8.35 -1.53 -2.60
CA PHE A 14 7.07 -2.19 -2.35
C PHE A 14 6.42 -2.66 -3.66
N GLY A 15 6.30 -1.78 -4.66
CA GLY A 15 5.71 -2.13 -5.94
C GLY A 15 6.46 -3.26 -6.64
N PHE A 16 7.79 -3.22 -6.65
CA PHE A 16 8.60 -4.28 -7.23
C PHE A 16 8.39 -5.64 -6.53
N THR A 17 8.37 -5.65 -5.19
CA THR A 17 8.23 -6.89 -4.41
C THR A 17 6.88 -7.57 -4.65
N VAL A 18 5.80 -6.79 -4.65
CA VAL A 18 4.44 -7.30 -4.90
C VAL A 18 4.32 -7.81 -6.34
N PHE A 19 4.84 -7.08 -7.32
CA PHE A 19 4.85 -7.52 -8.72
C PHE A 19 5.58 -8.85 -8.89
N PHE A 20 6.79 -8.95 -8.33
CA PHE A 20 7.59 -10.17 -8.39
C PHE A 20 6.89 -11.37 -7.74
N PHE A 21 6.21 -11.18 -6.60
CA PHE A 21 5.46 -12.24 -5.92
C PHE A 21 4.32 -12.78 -6.78
N TYR A 22 3.48 -11.92 -7.34
CA TYR A 22 2.35 -12.36 -8.17
C TYR A 22 2.78 -13.01 -9.49
N GLU A 23 3.86 -12.53 -10.11
CA GLU A 23 4.36 -13.11 -11.36
C GLU A 23 5.16 -14.41 -11.15
N ASN A 24 6.14 -14.41 -10.24
CA ASN A 24 7.11 -15.50 -10.11
C ASN A 24 6.72 -16.57 -9.09
N VAL A 25 5.94 -16.24 -8.05
CA VAL A 25 5.54 -17.20 -7.01
C VAL A 25 4.17 -17.79 -7.31
N ILE A 26 3.22 -16.95 -7.73
CA ILE A 26 1.84 -17.38 -8.03
C ILE A 26 1.69 -17.82 -9.50
N GLY A 27 2.56 -17.36 -10.40
CA GLY A 27 2.45 -17.66 -11.84
C GLY A 27 1.32 -16.90 -12.53
N LEU A 28 0.91 -15.75 -11.99
CA LEU A 28 -0.17 -14.94 -12.55
C LEU A 28 0.29 -14.32 -13.89
N PRO A 29 -0.55 -14.29 -14.94
CA PRO A 29 -0.19 -13.61 -16.18
C PRO A 29 0.20 -12.15 -15.94
N THR A 30 1.34 -11.73 -16.49
CA THR A 30 1.90 -10.37 -16.33
C THR A 30 0.86 -9.28 -16.63
N LEU A 31 -0.02 -9.50 -17.62
CA LEU A 31 -1.08 -8.55 -17.97
C LEU A 31 -2.05 -8.28 -16.81
N MET A 32 -2.41 -9.30 -16.03
CA MET A 32 -3.30 -9.13 -14.86
C MET A 32 -2.59 -8.36 -13.74
N ALA A 33 -1.32 -8.66 -13.50
CA ALA A 33 -0.51 -7.92 -12.53
C ALA A 33 -0.39 -6.43 -12.92
N MET A 34 -0.15 -6.14 -14.21
CA MET A 34 -0.10 -4.77 -14.72
C MET A 34 -1.42 -4.01 -14.48
N TRP A 35 -2.57 -4.63 -14.77
CA TRP A 35 -3.88 -4.01 -14.50
C TRP A 35 -4.09 -3.75 -13.01
N ALA A 36 -3.66 -4.66 -12.13
CA ALA A 36 -3.72 -4.45 -10.68
C ALA A 36 -2.88 -3.22 -10.25
N PHE A 37 -1.68 -3.04 -10.83
CA PHE A 37 -0.85 -1.85 -10.57
C PHE A 37 -1.48 -0.55 -11.07
N VAL A 38 -2.17 -0.57 -12.22
CA VAL A 38 -2.90 0.60 -12.73
C VAL A 38 -4.02 1.00 -11.77
N ILE A 39 -4.83 0.03 -11.32
CA ILE A 39 -5.91 0.26 -10.36
C ILE A 39 -5.34 0.80 -9.05
N TYR A 40 -4.25 0.21 -8.55
CA TYR A 40 -3.55 0.68 -7.36
C TYR A 40 -3.07 2.13 -7.50
N SER A 41 -2.48 2.50 -8.63
CA SER A 41 -2.00 3.86 -8.88
C SER A 41 -3.14 4.88 -8.90
N ILE A 42 -4.28 4.54 -9.52
CA ILE A 42 -5.47 5.40 -9.55
C ILE A 42 -6.01 5.56 -8.12
N TRP A 43 -6.07 4.48 -7.35
CA TRP A 43 -6.54 4.52 -5.97
C TRP A 43 -5.66 5.40 -5.07
N ASN A 44 -4.34 5.31 -5.19
CA ASN A 44 -3.42 6.20 -4.47
C ASN A 44 -3.64 7.68 -4.83
N ALA A 45 -3.79 7.97 -6.12
CA ALA A 45 -4.02 9.35 -6.58
C ALA A 45 -5.30 9.97 -5.99
N ILE A 46 -6.28 9.15 -5.59
CA ILE A 46 -7.51 9.59 -4.92
C ILE A 46 -7.30 9.68 -3.40
N ASN A 47 -6.63 8.70 -2.80
CA ASN A 47 -6.43 8.66 -1.34
C ASN A 47 -5.54 9.80 -0.84
N ASP A 48 -4.49 10.13 -1.59
CA ASP A 48 -3.52 11.17 -1.19
C ASP A 48 -4.19 12.53 -0.92
N PRO A 49 -5.01 13.10 -1.84
CA PRO A 49 -5.73 14.35 -1.57
C PRO A 49 -6.84 14.20 -0.53
N LEU A 50 -7.53 13.05 -0.48
CA LEU A 50 -8.60 12.82 0.49
C LEU A 50 -8.06 12.83 1.92
N VAL A 51 -6.94 12.14 2.16
CA VAL A 51 -6.29 12.07 3.46
C VAL A 51 -5.68 13.42 3.84
N GLY A 52 -5.13 14.16 2.87
CA GLY A 52 -4.71 15.55 3.07
C GLY A 52 -5.84 16.46 3.55
N TRP A 53 -6.98 16.43 2.85
CA TRP A 53 -8.17 17.21 3.21
C TRP A 53 -8.75 16.82 4.58
N LEU A 54 -8.78 15.52 4.88
CA LEU A 54 -9.29 15.00 6.14
C LEU A 54 -8.43 15.45 7.33
N MET A 55 -7.10 15.49 7.15
CA MET A 55 -6.16 15.99 8.15
C MET A 55 -6.34 17.48 8.45
N GLU A 56 -6.70 18.30 7.46
CA GLU A 56 -6.96 19.72 7.66
C GLU A 56 -8.29 20.00 8.37
N LYS A 57 -9.30 19.17 8.13
CA LYS A 57 -10.67 19.41 8.64
C LYS A 57 -10.87 18.90 10.08
N ILE A 58 -10.17 17.83 10.46
CA ILE A 58 -10.39 17.16 11.74
C ILE A 58 -9.30 17.55 12.74
N HIS A 59 -9.67 18.43 13.67
CA HIS A 59 -8.83 18.85 14.79
C HIS A 59 -8.95 17.84 15.95
N MET A 60 -7.97 16.95 16.07
CA MET A 60 -7.95 15.92 17.12
C MET A 60 -7.50 16.53 18.47
N PRO A 61 -8.03 16.09 19.62
CA PRO A 61 -7.69 16.66 20.93
C PRO A 61 -6.19 16.53 21.30
N TRP A 62 -5.46 15.62 20.65
CA TRP A 62 -4.03 15.38 20.83
C TRP A 62 -3.14 16.34 20.04
N GLU A 63 -3.73 17.14 19.15
CA GLU A 63 -3.03 18.18 18.38
C GLU A 63 -2.42 19.25 19.29
N LYS A 64 -3.05 19.50 20.47
CA LYS A 64 -2.56 20.41 21.51
C LYS A 64 -1.28 19.94 22.22
N LYS A 65 -0.92 18.65 22.11
CA LYS A 65 0.31 18.07 22.70
C LYS A 65 1.49 17.99 21.73
N GLY A 66 1.40 18.64 20.56
CA GLY A 66 2.47 18.64 19.54
C GLY A 66 2.48 17.41 18.62
N LEU A 67 1.55 16.46 18.81
CA LEU A 67 1.44 15.22 18.02
C LEU A 67 0.36 15.33 16.94
N LYS A 68 0.39 16.40 16.13
CA LYS A 68 -0.65 16.68 15.12
C LYS A 68 -0.91 15.56 14.11
N ARG A 69 0.15 14.82 13.74
CA ARG A 69 0.13 13.80 12.68
C ARG A 69 0.06 12.36 13.20
N PHE A 70 0.33 12.15 14.49
CA PHE A 70 0.48 10.82 15.08
C PHE A 70 -0.83 9.99 15.08
N PRO A 71 -2.01 10.56 15.39
CA PRO A 71 -3.27 9.82 15.31
C PRO A 71 -3.60 9.35 13.90
N TRP A 72 -3.35 10.19 12.89
CA TRP A 72 -3.54 9.88 11.48
C TRP A 72 -2.63 8.75 11.00
N ILE A 73 -1.38 8.74 11.47
CA ILE A 73 -0.45 7.66 11.17
C ILE A 73 -0.95 6.34 11.78
N ILE A 74 -1.40 6.32 13.04
CA ILE A 74 -1.91 5.09 13.67
C ILE A 74 -3.16 4.58 12.95
N ILE A 75 -4.12 5.46 12.65
CA ILE A 75 -5.35 5.10 11.94
C ILE A 75 -5.04 4.58 10.53
N GLY A 76 -4.01 5.10 9.86
CA GLY A 76 -3.57 4.61 8.55
C GLY A 76 -2.76 3.31 8.62
N VAL A 77 -1.92 3.15 9.65
CA VAL A 77 -1.05 1.97 9.82
C VAL A 77 -1.84 0.69 10.06
N VAL A 78 -2.92 0.75 10.86
CA VAL A 78 -3.74 -0.43 11.15
C VAL A 78 -4.34 -1.08 9.88
N PRO A 79 -5.10 -0.36 9.03
CA PRO A 79 -5.62 -0.93 7.79
C PRO A 79 -4.49 -1.27 6.80
N TRP A 80 -3.40 -0.50 6.78
CA TRP A 80 -2.26 -0.81 5.91
C TRP A 80 -1.59 -2.14 6.26
N LEU A 81 -1.41 -2.44 7.55
CA LEU A 81 -0.90 -3.72 8.02
C LEU A 81 -1.85 -4.87 7.70
N ILE A 82 -3.16 -4.67 7.86
CA ILE A 82 -4.17 -5.68 7.53
C ILE A 82 -4.16 -5.98 6.02
N SER A 83 -4.12 -4.94 5.18
CA SER A 83 -4.02 -5.11 3.73
C SER A 83 -2.72 -5.81 3.32
N PHE A 84 -1.60 -5.48 3.97
CA PHE A 84 -0.33 -6.16 3.73
C PHE A 84 -0.42 -7.64 4.09
N LEU A 85 -1.02 -7.98 5.24
CA LEU A 85 -1.26 -9.38 5.60
C LEU A 85 -2.12 -10.09 4.56
N PHE A 86 -3.17 -9.47 4.03
CA PHE A 86 -4.01 -10.10 3.00
C PHE A 86 -3.32 -10.30 1.65
N ILE A 87 -2.34 -9.47 1.29
CA ILE A 87 -1.54 -9.69 0.06
C ILE A 87 -0.75 -11.00 0.13
N TYR A 88 -0.22 -11.34 1.31
CA TYR A 88 0.61 -12.54 1.51
C TYR A 88 -0.17 -13.73 2.09
N LEU A 89 -1.37 -13.52 2.64
CA LEU A 89 -2.28 -14.58 3.08
C LEU A 89 -3.05 -15.17 1.90
N VAL A 90 -2.31 -15.61 0.89
CA VAL A 90 -2.87 -16.35 -0.25
C VAL A 90 -3.11 -17.80 0.21
N PRO A 91 -4.24 -18.44 -0.18
CA PRO A 91 -4.50 -19.84 0.13
C PRO A 91 -3.37 -20.74 -0.34
N THR A 92 -2.99 -21.72 0.47
CA THR A 92 -1.88 -22.66 0.19
C THR A 92 -2.06 -23.41 -1.14
N ASP A 93 -3.30 -23.55 -1.60
CA ASP A 93 -3.65 -24.26 -2.84
C ASP A 93 -3.27 -23.49 -4.12
N TRP A 94 -2.93 -22.21 -3.99
CA TRP A 94 -2.50 -21.35 -5.10
C TRP A 94 -0.99 -21.37 -5.30
N TYR A 95 -0.25 -21.91 -4.34
CA TYR A 95 1.18 -22.15 -4.48
C TYR A 95 1.35 -23.41 -5.35
N GLY A 96 1.53 -23.23 -6.66
CA GLY A 96 1.90 -24.32 -7.57
C GLY A 96 0.75 -25.06 -8.28
N SER A 97 -0.42 -24.45 -8.49
CA SER A 97 -1.42 -24.98 -9.44
C SER A 97 -1.13 -24.64 -10.92
N ALA A 98 0.07 -24.14 -11.20
CA ALA A 98 0.61 -23.91 -12.53
C ALA A 98 1.64 -24.98 -12.95
N SER A 99 1.38 -26.27 -12.68
CA SER A 99 1.93 -27.41 -13.43
C SER A 99 1.49 -28.75 -12.84
N VAL A 100 0.34 -29.26 -13.30
CA VAL A 100 0.12 -30.68 -13.60
C VAL A 100 -0.61 -30.78 -14.93
#